data_AF-A0A8D8PTB6-F1
#
_entry.id   AF-A0A8D8PTB6-F1
#
_cell.length_a   1.000
_cell.length_b   1.000
_cell.length_c   1.000
_cell.angle_alpha   90.00
_cell.angle_beta   90.00
_cell.angle_gamma   90.00
#
_symmetry.space_group_name_H-M   'P 1'
#
loop_
_entity.id
_entity.type
_entity.pdbx_description
1 polymer ?
#
loop_
_entity_poly.entity_id
_entity_poly.type
_entity_poly.pdbx_seq_one_letter_code
_entity_poly.pdbx_strand_id
1 'polypeptide(L)'
;MLPSFLWPASSSASWHFNSSYLLILQFLSLSPVPLYSQLIMMYWSHIPPQLLQDFNKRFPGREHFFYTSATNYAERLLEVARQRQKDSSLKAVASEITKLLNNVGDAGFGVDAQATLSILALPYLMNFVNSKRFSRKRKVNKNIPKPSRTEINDSFITHISSDGDIRDIISKRTISYRQMGLTLQPFVIVIGESLLNPKKVLVSVDDVLYSVNTLITGVDVLFKLFIIIV
;
A
#
# COMPACT_ATOMS: atom_id res chain seq x y z
N MET A 1 -33.42 9.29 46.61
CA MET A 1 -34.39 8.18 46.40
C MET A 1 -34.35 7.81 44.94
N LEU A 2 -33.68 6.70 44.61
CA LEU A 2 -33.66 6.11 43.27
C LEU A 2 -34.22 4.70 43.43
N PRO A 3 -35.29 4.31 42.71
CA PRO A 3 -35.71 2.93 42.65
C PRO A 3 -35.04 2.22 41.46
N SER A 4 -34.73 0.97 41.77
CA SER A 4 -34.02 -0.06 41.01
C SER A 4 -34.90 -0.75 39.97
N PHE A 5 -34.22 -1.32 38.96
CA PHE A 5 -34.50 -2.60 38.28
C PHE A 5 -35.83 -2.80 37.51
N LEU A 6 -35.72 -3.16 36.22
CA LEU A 6 -35.98 -4.53 35.72
C LEU A 6 -35.76 -4.62 34.20
N TRP A 7 -35.04 -5.66 33.79
CA TRP A 7 -34.88 -6.12 32.41
C TRP A 7 -36.09 -6.96 31.99
N PRO A 8 -36.58 -6.88 30.74
CA PRO A 8 -37.25 -8.01 30.11
C PRO A 8 -36.44 -8.57 28.94
N ALA A 9 -36.43 -9.89 28.87
CA ALA A 9 -35.74 -10.69 27.89
C ALA A 9 -36.53 -10.85 26.57
N SER A 10 -35.75 -10.97 25.49
CA SER A 10 -35.98 -11.78 24.29
C SER A 10 -36.87 -11.26 23.13
N SER A 11 -36.19 -11.22 21.97
CA SER A 11 -36.57 -11.83 20.69
C SER A 11 -37.16 -10.97 19.55
N SER A 12 -36.75 -11.37 18.34
CA SER A 12 -37.08 -10.92 16.98
C SER A 12 -36.64 -9.51 16.56
N ALA A 13 -35.41 -9.44 16.05
CA ALA A 13 -34.98 -8.39 15.12
C ALA A 13 -35.62 -8.65 13.75
N SER A 14 -36.64 -7.88 13.38
CA SER A 14 -37.13 -7.78 12.01
C SER A 14 -36.23 -6.82 11.23
N TRP A 15 -35.26 -7.36 10.51
CA TRP A 15 -34.53 -6.62 9.50
C TRP A 15 -35.41 -6.52 8.25
N HIS A 16 -35.85 -5.31 7.91
CA HIS A 16 -36.48 -5.02 6.64
C HIS A 16 -35.45 -5.26 5.51
N PHE A 17 -35.63 -6.36 4.78
CA PHE A 17 -34.90 -6.64 3.55
C PHE A 17 -35.41 -5.72 2.45
N ASN A 18 -34.52 -4.86 1.95
CA ASN A 18 -34.80 -3.95 0.85
C ASN A 18 -34.96 -4.75 -0.46
N SER A 19 -36.08 -4.51 -1.17
CA SER A 19 -36.55 -5.20 -2.38
C SER A 19 -35.62 -5.11 -3.60
N SER A 20 -34.47 -4.44 -3.49
CA SER A 20 -33.51 -4.26 -4.59
C SER A 20 -32.57 -5.45 -4.79
N TYR A 21 -32.37 -6.30 -3.78
CA TYR A 21 -31.45 -7.44 -3.85
C TYR A 21 -32.05 -8.66 -4.58
N LEU A 22 -33.38 -8.79 -4.58
CA LEU A 22 -34.05 -9.92 -5.24
C LEU A 22 -34.11 -9.77 -6.77
N LEU A 23 -34.15 -8.53 -7.28
CA LEU A 23 -34.07 -8.27 -8.72
C LEU A 23 -32.68 -8.59 -9.30
N ILE A 24 -31.62 -8.43 -8.50
CA ILE A 24 -30.24 -8.71 -8.92
C ILE A 24 -29.97 -10.21 -8.96
N LEU A 25 -30.55 -10.99 -8.05
CA LEU A 25 -30.41 -12.46 -8.06
C LEU A 25 -31.25 -13.13 -9.16
N GLN A 26 -32.39 -12.55 -9.53
CA GLN A 26 -33.24 -13.07 -10.61
C GLN A 26 -32.62 -12.81 -12.00
N PHE A 27 -31.81 -11.76 -12.15
CA PHE A 27 -31.05 -11.46 -13.39
C PHE A 27 -29.80 -12.34 -13.58
N LEU A 28 -29.28 -12.95 -12.51
CA LEU A 28 -28.05 -13.77 -12.53
C LEU A 28 -28.29 -15.25 -12.92
N SER A 29 -29.54 -15.67 -13.14
CA SER A 29 -29.87 -17.06 -13.51
C SER A 29 -30.09 -17.31 -15.01
N LEU A 30 -30.04 -16.28 -15.85
CA LEU A 30 -30.51 -16.36 -17.25
C LEU A 30 -29.62 -15.69 -18.30
N SER A 31 -28.31 -15.53 -18.07
CA SER A 31 -27.42 -14.99 -19.12
C SER A 31 -26.18 -15.85 -19.39
N PRO A 32 -25.95 -16.28 -20.64
CA PRO A 32 -24.67 -16.82 -21.05
C PRO A 32 -23.67 -15.65 -21.18
N VAL A 33 -22.51 -15.82 -20.55
CA VAL A 33 -21.39 -14.88 -20.47
C VAL A 33 -21.04 -14.32 -21.86
N PRO A 34 -20.99 -12.98 -22.04
CA PRO A 34 -19.75 -12.24 -21.85
C PRO A 34 -19.97 -10.86 -21.20
N LEU A 35 -20.17 -10.83 -19.88
CA LEU A 35 -20.17 -9.59 -19.09
C LEU A 35 -19.03 -9.49 -18.07
N TYR A 36 -18.10 -10.46 -18.07
CA TYR A 36 -16.96 -10.45 -17.17
C TYR A 36 -15.99 -9.29 -17.44
N SER A 37 -15.88 -8.80 -18.68
CA SER A 37 -14.99 -7.66 -18.97
C SER A 37 -15.58 -6.30 -18.57
N GLN A 38 -16.92 -6.15 -18.59
CA GLN A 38 -17.57 -4.91 -18.17
C GLN A 38 -17.76 -4.82 -16.64
N LEU A 39 -17.97 -5.95 -15.96
CA LEU A 39 -17.98 -5.99 -14.50
C LEU A 39 -16.59 -5.76 -13.90
N ILE A 40 -15.52 -6.21 -14.56
CA ILE A 40 -14.14 -5.89 -14.15
C ILE A 40 -13.85 -4.39 -14.37
N MET A 41 -14.38 -3.76 -15.43
CA MET A 41 -14.25 -2.30 -15.64
C MET A 41 -15.05 -1.47 -14.62
N MET A 42 -16.17 -1.99 -14.10
CA MET A 42 -16.98 -1.31 -13.10
C MET A 42 -16.38 -1.39 -11.68
N TYR A 43 -15.60 -2.44 -11.38
CA TYR A 43 -14.80 -2.55 -10.14
C TYR A 43 -13.48 -1.77 -10.16
N TRP A 44 -13.12 -1.15 -11.29
CA TRP A 44 -11.85 -0.44 -11.49
C TRP A 44 -11.88 1.06 -11.18
N SER A 45 -13.00 1.60 -10.69
CA SER A 45 -13.16 3.07 -10.64
C SER A 45 -13.54 3.67 -9.28
N HIS A 46 -13.93 2.92 -8.26
CA HIS A 46 -14.48 3.54 -7.04
C HIS A 46 -14.05 2.82 -5.76
N ILE A 47 -12.82 3.10 -5.24
CA ILE A 47 -12.60 4.04 -4.10
C ILE A 47 -11.19 4.00 -3.44
N PRO A 48 -10.49 5.14 -3.23
CA PRO A 48 -10.28 5.52 -1.83
C PRO A 48 -10.94 6.84 -1.40
N PRO A 49 -11.92 7.47 -2.09
CA PRO A 49 -12.69 8.58 -1.55
C PRO A 49 -13.19 8.38 -0.13
N GLN A 50 -13.79 7.26 0.28
CA GLN A 50 -14.35 7.16 1.64
C GLN A 50 -13.26 7.10 2.72
N LEU A 51 -12.25 6.23 2.58
CA LEU A 51 -11.14 6.18 3.53
C LEU A 51 -10.30 7.47 3.50
N LEU A 52 -10.09 8.08 2.32
CA LEU A 52 -9.43 9.39 2.25
C LEU A 52 -10.33 10.51 2.78
N GLN A 53 -11.64 10.44 2.63
CA GLN A 53 -12.60 11.37 3.25
C GLN A 53 -12.57 11.21 4.76
N ASP A 54 -12.50 9.98 5.28
CA ASP A 54 -12.33 9.70 6.69
C ASP A 54 -11.01 10.27 7.20
N PHE A 55 -9.93 10.16 6.42
CA PHE A 55 -8.65 10.80 6.73
C PHE A 55 -8.82 12.31 6.85
N ASN A 56 -9.38 12.94 5.81
CA ASN A 56 -9.53 14.38 5.72
C ASN A 56 -10.48 14.91 6.81
N LYS A 57 -11.52 14.15 7.14
CA LYS A 57 -12.46 14.47 8.22
C LYS A 57 -11.80 14.35 9.60
N ARG A 58 -10.96 13.32 9.81
CA ARG A 58 -10.25 13.09 11.07
C ARG A 58 -9.06 14.05 11.25
N PHE A 59 -8.44 14.47 10.14
CA PHE A 59 -7.24 15.31 10.11
C PHE A 59 -7.41 16.47 9.10
N PRO A 60 -8.30 17.44 9.39
CA PRO A 60 -8.54 18.57 8.48
C PRO A 60 -7.28 19.40 8.28
N GLY A 61 -7.01 19.82 7.05
CA GLY A 61 -5.82 20.60 6.69
C GLY A 61 -4.53 19.77 6.58
N ARG A 62 -4.61 18.44 6.65
CA ARG A 62 -3.46 17.52 6.46
C ARG A 62 -3.57 16.66 5.21
N GLU A 63 -4.44 17.02 4.29
CA GLU A 63 -4.76 16.28 3.07
C GLU A 63 -3.52 16.08 2.20
N HIS A 64 -2.57 17.01 2.21
CA HIS A 64 -1.33 16.93 1.42
C HIS A 64 -0.08 16.84 2.31
N PHE A 65 -0.23 16.52 3.59
CA PHE A 65 0.86 16.58 4.56
C PHE A 65 2.07 15.73 4.14
N PHE A 66 1.84 14.47 3.74
CA PHE A 66 2.94 13.60 3.32
C PHE A 66 3.55 14.08 2.01
N TYR A 67 2.74 14.39 0.99
CA TYR A 67 3.23 14.93 -0.28
C TYR A 67 4.13 16.17 -0.06
N THR A 68 3.65 17.19 0.66
CA THR A 68 4.43 18.40 0.95
C THR A 68 5.69 18.12 1.77
N SER A 69 5.63 17.19 2.71
CA SER A 69 6.82 16.80 3.49
C SER A 69 7.84 16.08 2.60
N ALA A 70 7.39 15.14 1.76
CA ALA A 70 8.24 14.38 0.87
C ALA A 70 8.97 15.30 -0.12
N THR A 71 8.30 16.31 -0.68
CA THR A 71 8.92 17.31 -1.55
C THR A 71 9.93 18.18 -0.79
N ASN A 72 9.57 18.63 0.42
CA ASN A 72 10.43 19.54 1.21
C ASN A 72 11.70 18.86 1.74
N TYR A 73 11.63 17.56 2.03
CA TYR A 73 12.76 16.78 2.55
C TYR A 73 13.52 15.98 1.48
N ALA A 74 13.07 16.02 0.22
CA ALA A 74 13.63 15.23 -0.87
C ALA A 74 15.15 15.41 -1.01
N GLU A 75 15.62 16.65 -1.10
CA GLU A 75 17.03 16.96 -1.30
C GLU A 75 17.89 16.46 -0.13
N ARG A 76 17.43 16.68 1.11
CA ARG A 76 18.12 16.22 2.32
C ARG A 76 18.20 14.70 2.38
N LEU A 77 17.13 14.00 2.00
CA LEU A 77 17.13 12.52 1.93
C LEU A 77 18.10 12.01 0.87
N LEU A 78 18.18 12.67 -0.28
CA LEU A 78 19.15 12.33 -1.33
C LEU A 78 20.59 12.62 -0.89
N GLU A 79 20.83 13.68 -0.13
CA GLU A 79 22.14 13.94 0.48
C GLU A 79 22.53 12.85 1.48
N VAL A 80 21.61 12.43 2.35
CA VAL A 80 21.83 11.30 3.26
C VAL A 80 22.09 10.01 2.46
N ALA A 81 21.43 9.81 1.32
CA ALA A 81 21.71 8.69 0.43
C ALA A 81 23.13 8.73 -0.15
N ARG A 82 23.61 9.90 -0.58
CA ARG A 82 25.00 10.09 -1.06
C ARG A 82 26.02 9.82 0.05
N GLN A 83 25.74 10.22 1.29
CA GLN A 83 26.61 9.91 2.43
C GLN A 83 26.62 8.39 2.68
N ARG A 84 25.43 7.77 2.72
CA ARG A 84 25.29 6.32 2.93
C ARG A 84 25.96 5.50 1.84
N GLN A 85 25.96 5.96 0.60
CA GLN A 85 26.68 5.35 -0.52
C GLN A 85 28.19 5.24 -0.22
N LYS A 86 28.79 6.30 0.34
CA LYS A 86 30.23 6.36 0.68
C LYS A 86 30.56 5.50 1.89
N ASP A 87 29.70 5.52 2.91
CA ASP A 87 29.97 4.89 4.21
C ASP A 87 29.51 3.43 4.29
N SER A 88 28.75 2.94 3.31
CA SER A 88 28.18 1.59 3.35
C SER A 88 29.23 0.52 3.16
N SER A 89 29.44 -0.31 4.19
CA SER A 89 30.22 -1.55 4.09
C SER A 89 29.58 -2.60 3.18
N LEU A 90 28.27 -2.49 2.92
CA LEU A 90 27.53 -3.39 2.03
C LEU A 90 27.57 -2.86 0.59
N LYS A 91 28.40 -3.49 -0.25
CA LYS A 91 28.54 -3.16 -1.68
C LYS A 91 27.21 -3.15 -2.43
N ALA A 92 26.32 -4.10 -2.13
CA ALA A 92 24.99 -4.19 -2.76
C ALA A 92 24.11 -2.95 -2.48
N VAL A 93 24.18 -2.40 -1.26
CA VAL A 93 23.41 -1.18 -0.92
C VAL A 93 24.01 0.03 -1.64
N ALA A 94 25.34 0.14 -1.66
CA ALA A 94 26.02 1.23 -2.37
C ALA A 94 25.74 1.19 -3.89
N SER A 95 25.72 0.00 -4.50
CA SER A 95 25.42 -0.14 -5.93
C SER A 95 23.98 0.26 -6.27
N GLU A 96 22.99 -0.13 -5.45
CA GLU A 96 21.59 0.26 -5.68
C GLU A 96 21.37 1.76 -5.50
N ILE A 97 21.95 2.37 -4.46
CA ILE A 97 21.92 3.83 -4.29
C ILE A 97 22.58 4.53 -5.49
N THR A 98 23.70 4.00 -5.99
CA THR A 98 24.38 4.56 -7.17
C THR A 98 23.48 4.55 -8.40
N LYS A 99 22.81 3.42 -8.67
CA LYS A 99 21.84 3.32 -9.78
C LYS A 99 20.73 4.37 -9.66
N LEU A 100 20.16 4.53 -8.46
CA LEU A 100 19.12 5.53 -8.21
C LEU A 100 19.63 6.96 -8.40
N LEU A 101 20.82 7.28 -7.87
CA LEU A 101 21.40 8.62 -7.96
C LEU A 101 21.81 9.00 -9.38
N ASN A 102 22.27 8.05 -10.19
CA ASN A 102 22.60 8.32 -11.59
C ASN A 102 21.36 8.78 -12.37
N ASN A 103 20.19 8.24 -12.04
CA ASN A 103 18.93 8.67 -12.66
C ASN A 103 18.51 10.10 -12.27
N VAL A 104 19.11 10.73 -11.25
CA VAL A 104 18.85 12.14 -10.89
C VAL A 104 19.32 13.08 -12.01
N GLY A 105 20.34 12.68 -12.79
CA GLY A 105 20.82 13.47 -13.93
C GLY A 105 19.85 13.47 -15.12
N ASP A 106 19.09 12.38 -15.29
CA ASP A 106 18.21 12.15 -16.44
C ASP A 106 16.73 12.47 -16.15
N ALA A 107 16.29 12.27 -14.90
CA ALA A 107 14.98 12.71 -14.44
C ALA A 107 15.04 14.23 -14.25
N GLY A 108 14.53 14.98 -15.22
CA GLY A 108 14.56 16.44 -15.24
C GLY A 108 14.20 17.08 -13.89
N PHE A 109 14.71 18.30 -13.67
CA PHE A 109 14.68 19.13 -12.45
C PHE A 109 13.31 19.41 -11.77
N GLY A 110 12.29 18.58 -11.99
CA GLY A 110 11.02 18.65 -11.29
C GLY A 110 11.14 18.19 -9.83
N VAL A 111 10.52 18.94 -8.93
CA VAL A 111 10.42 18.64 -7.49
C VAL A 111 9.87 17.22 -7.25
N ASP A 112 8.93 16.78 -8.09
CA ASP A 112 8.33 15.44 -8.00
C ASP A 112 9.30 14.31 -8.32
N ALA A 113 10.24 14.50 -9.25
CA ALA A 113 11.24 13.51 -9.60
C ALA A 113 12.21 13.29 -8.44
N GLN A 114 12.66 14.39 -7.82
CA GLN A 114 13.51 14.35 -6.64
C GLN A 114 12.79 13.68 -5.45
N ALA A 115 11.53 14.01 -5.24
CA ALA A 115 10.74 13.42 -4.18
C ALA A 115 10.53 11.92 -4.41
N THR A 116 10.23 11.51 -5.65
CA THR A 116 10.12 10.10 -6.07
C THR A 116 11.42 9.34 -5.80
N LEU A 117 12.56 9.89 -6.23
CA LEU A 117 13.88 9.30 -5.99
C LEU A 117 14.20 9.20 -4.49
N SER A 118 13.84 10.21 -3.72
CA SER A 118 14.07 10.22 -2.28
C SER A 118 13.28 9.11 -1.57
N ILE A 119 12.03 8.87 -2.00
CA ILE A 119 11.17 7.79 -1.49
C ILE A 119 11.76 6.44 -1.86
N LEU A 120 12.17 6.24 -3.11
CA LEU A 120 12.82 5.01 -3.56
C LEU A 120 14.13 4.71 -2.83
N ALA A 121 14.84 5.74 -2.34
CA ALA A 121 16.05 5.58 -1.54
C ALA A 121 15.78 5.12 -0.10
N LEU A 122 14.60 5.36 0.46
CA LEU A 122 14.29 5.12 1.89
C LEU A 122 14.64 3.72 2.40
N PRO A 123 14.31 2.61 1.68
CA PRO A 123 14.68 1.25 2.14
C PRO A 123 16.19 1.04 2.33
N TYR A 124 17.02 1.82 1.63
CA TYR A 124 18.47 1.75 1.74
C TYR A 124 19.02 2.60 2.89
N LEU A 125 18.30 3.68 3.26
CA LEU A 125 18.65 4.56 4.37
C LEU A 125 18.21 3.98 5.71
N MET A 126 17.11 3.24 5.72
CA MET A 126 16.62 2.59 6.92
C MET A 126 17.52 1.42 7.32
N ASN A 127 18.05 1.52 8.54
CA ASN A 127 18.54 0.35 9.25
C ASN A 127 17.31 -0.42 9.71
N PHE A 128 16.88 -1.42 8.93
CA PHE A 128 15.89 -2.38 9.40
C PHE A 128 16.51 -3.16 10.55
N VAL A 129 16.33 -2.62 11.77
CA VAL A 129 16.81 -3.24 13.00
C VAL A 129 16.08 -4.56 13.11
N ASN A 130 16.83 -5.64 13.26
CA ASN A 130 16.31 -6.95 13.63
C ASN A 130 15.55 -6.78 14.95
N SER A 131 14.24 -6.59 14.88
CA SER A 131 13.46 -6.36 16.08
C SER A 131 13.44 -7.64 16.90
N LYS A 132 14.29 -7.70 17.93
CA LYS A 132 14.16 -8.66 19.03
C LYS A 132 12.78 -8.58 19.71
N ARG A 133 11.94 -7.58 19.38
CA ARG A 133 10.54 -7.51 19.86
C ARG A 133 9.63 -8.49 19.11
N PHE A 134 9.94 -8.90 17.88
CA PHE A 134 9.19 -9.95 17.20
C PHE A 134 9.31 -11.30 17.93
N SER A 135 10.46 -11.57 18.56
CA SER A 135 10.70 -12.80 19.33
C SER A 135 10.23 -12.75 20.79
N ARG A 136 9.97 -11.56 21.37
CA ARG A 136 9.63 -11.45 22.81
C ARG A 136 8.14 -11.45 23.14
N LYS A 137 7.26 -10.96 22.25
CA LYS A 137 5.83 -10.78 22.58
C LYS A 137 4.89 -11.78 21.91
N ARG A 138 5.38 -12.59 20.97
CA ARG A 138 4.58 -13.63 20.35
C ARG A 138 5.29 -14.96 20.59
N LYS A 139 4.62 -15.94 21.20
CA LYS A 139 4.91 -17.38 21.05
C LYS A 139 4.69 -17.81 19.57
N VAL A 140 5.10 -16.98 18.61
CA VAL A 140 5.04 -17.29 17.20
C VAL A 140 6.34 -17.99 16.88
N ASN A 141 6.17 -19.15 16.22
CA ASN A 141 7.18 -20.10 15.79
C ASN A 141 8.59 -19.51 15.68
N LYS A 142 9.57 -20.16 16.32
CA LYS A 142 11.02 -19.90 16.18
C LYS A 142 11.54 -20.03 14.74
N ASN A 143 10.66 -20.32 13.78
CA ASN A 143 10.95 -20.66 12.40
C ASN A 143 10.50 -19.59 11.39
N ILE A 144 10.09 -18.37 11.79
CA ILE A 144 9.85 -17.31 10.79
C ILE A 144 11.21 -16.79 10.32
N PRO A 145 11.60 -17.03 9.05
CA PRO A 145 12.87 -16.56 8.52
C PRO A 145 12.89 -15.04 8.46
N LYS A 146 14.09 -14.48 8.65
CA LYS A 146 14.31 -13.05 8.53
C LYS A 146 14.12 -12.63 7.06
N PRO A 147 13.37 -11.55 6.76
CA PRO A 147 13.22 -11.10 5.40
C PRO A 147 14.56 -10.60 4.85
N SER A 148 14.86 -10.98 3.61
CA SER A 148 16.04 -10.51 2.89
C SER A 148 15.93 -9.02 2.54
N ARG A 149 17.05 -8.38 2.20
CA ARG A 149 17.02 -6.95 1.79
C ARG A 149 16.17 -6.76 0.53
N THR A 150 16.25 -7.70 -0.40
CA THR A 150 15.42 -7.73 -1.62
C THR A 150 13.95 -7.83 -1.27
N GLU A 151 13.56 -8.72 -0.35
CA GLU A 151 12.17 -8.79 0.12
C GLU A 151 11.70 -7.50 0.78
N ILE A 152 12.57 -6.84 1.56
CA ILE A 152 12.22 -5.56 2.19
C ILE A 152 12.01 -4.47 1.12
N ASN A 153 12.89 -4.39 0.13
CA ASN A 153 12.76 -3.43 -0.96
C ASN A 153 11.49 -3.68 -1.78
N ASP A 154 11.25 -4.93 -2.17
CA ASP A 154 10.04 -5.32 -2.89
C ASP A 154 8.79 -5.04 -2.05
N SER A 155 8.85 -5.29 -0.73
CA SER A 155 7.72 -5.03 0.17
C SER A 155 7.34 -3.55 0.24
N PHE A 156 8.33 -2.66 0.09
CA PHE A 156 8.12 -1.21 0.15
C PHE A 156 7.35 -0.72 -1.08
N ILE A 157 7.87 -1.01 -2.28
CA ILE A 157 7.22 -0.71 -3.56
C ILE A 157 7.35 -1.92 -4.47
N THR A 158 6.23 -2.48 -4.91
CA THR A 158 6.23 -3.65 -5.79
C THR A 158 6.40 -3.20 -7.22
N HIS A 159 7.48 -3.59 -7.88
CA HIS A 159 7.69 -3.30 -9.31
C HIS A 159 7.38 -4.52 -10.16
N ILE A 160 6.59 -4.34 -11.22
CA ILE A 160 6.16 -5.41 -12.13
C ILE A 160 6.26 -4.90 -13.57
N SER A 161 6.59 -5.80 -14.50
CA SER A 161 6.75 -5.42 -15.91
C SER A 161 5.42 -5.32 -16.65
N SER A 162 4.44 -6.17 -16.30
CA SER A 162 3.16 -6.29 -17.02
C SER A 162 1.96 -6.39 -16.07
N ASP A 163 0.80 -5.92 -16.52
CA ASP A 163 -0.47 -6.09 -15.82
C ASP A 163 -0.83 -7.58 -15.59
N GLY A 164 -0.28 -8.51 -16.40
CA GLY A 164 -0.48 -9.95 -16.24
C GLY A 164 0.00 -10.50 -14.90
N ASP A 165 1.01 -9.88 -14.29
CA ASP A 165 1.67 -10.38 -13.07
C ASP A 165 0.96 -9.94 -11.78
N ILE A 166 -0.03 -9.04 -11.88
CA ILE A 166 -0.69 -8.42 -10.72
C ILE A 166 -1.30 -9.50 -9.79
N ARG A 167 -2.08 -10.42 -10.36
CA ARG A 167 -2.79 -11.46 -9.59
C ARG A 167 -1.83 -12.39 -8.87
N ASP A 168 -0.76 -12.78 -9.55
CA ASP A 168 0.25 -13.67 -9.00
C ASP A 168 0.97 -13.01 -7.83
N ILE A 169 1.25 -11.71 -7.92
CA ILE A 169 1.92 -10.96 -6.87
C ILE A 169 1.04 -10.77 -5.65
N ILE A 170 -0.23 -10.40 -5.84
CA ILE A 170 -1.20 -10.29 -4.74
C ILE A 170 -1.36 -11.65 -4.06
N SER A 171 -1.47 -12.73 -4.84
CA SER A 171 -1.60 -14.09 -4.31
C SER A 171 -0.37 -14.51 -3.52
N LYS A 172 0.84 -14.31 -4.05
CA LYS A 172 2.11 -14.61 -3.37
C LYS A 172 2.23 -13.83 -2.05
N ARG A 173 1.90 -12.54 -2.05
CA ARG A 173 1.90 -11.71 -0.83
C ARG A 173 0.87 -12.20 0.18
N THR A 174 -0.34 -12.49 -0.26
CA THR A 174 -1.42 -12.99 0.61
C THR A 174 -1.02 -14.29 1.30
N ILE A 175 -0.43 -15.23 0.55
CA ILE A 175 0.06 -16.50 1.11
C ILE A 175 1.17 -16.24 2.14
N SER A 176 2.15 -15.38 1.82
CA SER A 176 3.25 -15.03 2.72
C SER A 176 2.76 -14.40 4.03
N TYR A 177 1.85 -13.41 3.95
CA TYR A 177 1.27 -12.77 5.13
C TYR A 177 0.43 -13.76 5.97
N ARG A 178 -0.37 -14.62 5.33
CA ARG A 178 -1.13 -15.66 6.02
C ARG A 178 -0.22 -16.66 6.76
N GLN A 179 0.91 -17.05 6.16
CA GLN A 179 1.91 -17.90 6.83
C GLN A 179 2.51 -17.23 8.07
N MET A 180 2.56 -15.90 8.11
CA MET A 180 3.00 -15.12 9.27
C MET A 180 1.87 -14.82 10.27
N GLY A 181 0.64 -15.27 10.01
CA GLY A 181 -0.54 -14.94 10.82
C GLY A 181 -0.91 -13.45 10.77
N LEU A 182 -0.62 -12.79 9.64
CA LEU A 182 -0.89 -11.38 9.39
C LEU A 182 -1.95 -11.22 8.29
N THR A 183 -2.69 -10.11 8.34
CA THR A 183 -3.53 -9.67 7.23
C THR A 183 -2.68 -8.95 6.19
N LEU A 184 -3.04 -9.08 4.91
CA LEU A 184 -2.37 -8.37 3.83
C LEU A 184 -2.48 -6.87 4.10
N GLN A 185 -1.35 -6.22 4.30
CA GLN A 185 -1.31 -4.77 4.50
C GLN A 185 -1.44 -4.08 3.15
N PRO A 186 -2.02 -2.87 3.09
CA PRO A 186 -2.01 -2.06 1.88
C PRO A 186 -0.59 -1.90 1.31
N PHE A 187 -0.46 -1.86 -0.01
CA PHE A 187 0.84 -1.68 -0.66
C PHE A 187 0.73 -1.07 -2.06
N VAL A 188 1.81 -0.44 -2.51
CA VAL A 188 1.91 0.15 -3.86
C VAL A 188 2.47 -0.87 -4.85
N ILE A 189 1.86 -0.91 -6.03
CA ILE A 189 2.29 -1.67 -7.21
C ILE A 189 2.59 -0.67 -8.33
N VAL A 190 3.75 -0.81 -8.94
CA VAL A 190 4.21 0.00 -10.06
C VAL A 190 4.38 -0.91 -11.26
N ILE A 191 3.75 -0.53 -12.36
CA ILE A 191 3.77 -1.28 -13.62
C ILE A 191 4.54 -0.47 -14.65
N GLY A 192 5.52 -1.10 -15.29
CA GLY A 192 6.29 -0.51 -16.39
C GLY A 192 7.75 -0.93 -16.39
N GLU A 193 8.54 -0.37 -17.30
CA GLU A 193 9.96 -0.67 -17.42
C GLU A 193 10.80 0.00 -16.33
N SER A 194 10.32 1.13 -15.78
CA SER A 194 11.04 1.92 -14.79
C SER A 194 10.11 2.38 -13.65
N LEU A 195 10.67 2.43 -12.44
CA LEU A 195 10.01 3.00 -11.26
C LEU A 195 9.87 4.52 -11.33
N LEU A 196 10.72 5.20 -12.13
CA LEU A 196 10.72 6.65 -12.27
C LEU A 196 9.76 7.15 -13.35
N ASN A 197 9.55 6.34 -14.38
CA ASN A 197 8.58 6.61 -15.43
C ASN A 197 7.61 5.43 -15.51
N PRO A 198 6.73 5.27 -14.51
CA PRO A 198 5.82 4.14 -14.47
C PRO A 198 4.75 4.30 -15.54
N LYS A 199 4.41 3.20 -16.22
CA LYS A 199 3.25 3.15 -17.11
C LYS A 199 1.96 3.32 -16.31
N LYS A 200 1.93 2.75 -15.09
CA LYS A 200 0.75 2.74 -14.21
C LYS A 200 1.16 2.50 -12.77
N VAL A 201 0.50 3.20 -11.85
CA VAL A 201 0.70 3.02 -10.41
C VAL A 201 -0.64 2.63 -9.78
N LEU A 202 -0.62 1.57 -8.99
CA LEU A 202 -1.77 1.04 -8.29
C LEU A 202 -1.50 1.00 -6.79
N VAL A 203 -2.55 1.21 -5.99
CA VAL A 203 -2.56 0.96 -4.55
C VAL A 203 -3.49 -0.22 -4.29
N SER A 204 -2.95 -1.30 -3.73
CA SER A 204 -3.73 -2.46 -3.32
C SER A 204 -4.19 -2.27 -1.88
N VAL A 205 -5.49 -2.44 -1.64
CA VAL A 205 -6.10 -2.48 -0.31
C VAL A 205 -7.05 -3.66 -0.30
N ASP A 206 -6.76 -4.65 0.56
CA ASP A 206 -7.44 -5.93 0.55
C ASP A 206 -7.46 -6.55 -0.87
N ASP A 207 -8.64 -6.76 -1.43
CA ASP A 207 -8.85 -7.35 -2.76
C ASP A 207 -9.10 -6.30 -3.87
N VAL A 208 -8.92 -5.01 -3.56
CA VAL A 208 -9.22 -3.90 -4.49
C VAL A 208 -7.96 -3.14 -4.89
N LEU A 209 -7.89 -2.75 -6.16
CA LEU A 209 -6.78 -2.02 -6.76
C LEU A 209 -7.22 -0.63 -7.20
N TYR A 210 -6.49 0.39 -6.77
CA TYR A 210 -6.78 1.79 -7.08
C TYR A 210 -5.69 2.41 -7.93
N SER A 211 -6.07 2.92 -9.10
CA SER A 211 -5.13 3.62 -9.98
C SER A 211 -4.85 5.03 -9.46
N VAL A 212 -3.57 5.42 -9.50
CA VAL A 212 -3.11 6.77 -9.15
C VAL A 212 -2.13 7.26 -10.22
N ASN A 213 -1.97 8.59 -10.30
CA ASN A 213 -1.25 9.22 -11.40
C ASN A 213 0.27 9.08 -11.29
N THR A 214 0.81 9.06 -10.06
CA THR A 214 2.25 9.07 -9.82
C THR A 214 2.62 8.17 -8.63
N LEU A 215 3.89 7.78 -8.56
CA LEU A 215 4.40 7.00 -7.42
C LEU A 215 4.21 7.74 -6.11
N ILE A 216 4.56 9.03 -6.08
CA ILE A 216 4.46 9.85 -4.86
C ILE A 216 3.02 9.96 -4.36
N THR A 217 2.05 10.10 -5.27
CA THR A 217 0.62 10.07 -4.90
C THR A 217 0.21 8.70 -4.38
N GLY A 218 0.71 7.61 -4.96
CA GLY A 218 0.46 6.25 -4.46
C GLY A 218 0.98 6.05 -3.03
N VAL A 219 2.18 6.55 -2.73
CA VAL A 219 2.76 6.47 -1.39
C VAL A 219 2.04 7.40 -0.40
N ASP A 220 1.59 8.59 -0.84
CA ASP A 220 0.76 9.50 -0.04
C ASP A 220 -0.58 8.85 0.36
N VAL A 221 -1.26 8.21 -0.59
CA VAL A 221 -2.48 7.43 -0.33
C VAL A 221 -2.18 6.29 0.64
N LEU A 222 -1.09 5.55 0.40
CA LEU A 222 -0.68 4.46 1.27
C LEU A 222 -0.41 4.92 2.71
N PHE A 223 0.26 6.05 2.89
CA PHE A 223 0.53 6.67 4.20
C PHE A 223 -0.77 7.01 4.95
N LYS A 224 -1.75 7.60 4.25
CA LYS A 224 -3.05 7.93 4.84
C LYS A 224 -3.81 6.67 5.26
N LEU A 225 -3.80 5.63 4.43
CA LEU A 225 -4.42 4.34 4.73
C LEU A 225 -3.80 3.70 5.97
N PHE A 226 -2.47 3.75 6.11
CA PHE A 226 -1.80 3.26 7.32
C PHE A 226 -2.24 4.00 8.59
N ILE A 227 -2.51 5.31 8.53
CA ILE A 227 -2.97 6.06 9.71
C ILE A 227 -4.41 5.73 10.13
N ILE A 228 -5.24 5.29 9.18
CA ILE A 228 -6.66 5.02 9.43
C ILE A 228 -6.90 3.56 9.79
N ILE A 229 -6.25 2.64 9.07
CA ILE A 229 -6.50 1.20 9.15
C ILE A 229 -5.67 0.55 10.28
N VAL A 230 -4.47 1.07 10.58
CA VAL A 230 -3.56 0.54 11.61
C VAL A 230 -3.65 1.33 12.91
#